data_AF-A0AA42NT84-F1
#
_entry.id   AF-A0AA42NT84-F1
#
_cell.length_a   1.000
_cell.length_b   1.000
_cell.length_c   1.000
_cell.angle_alpha   90.00
_cell.angle_beta   90.00
_cell.angle_gamma   90.00
#
_symmetry.space_group_name_H-M   'P 1'
#
loop_
_entity.id
_entity.type
_entity.pdbx_description
1 polymer ?
#
loop_
_entity_poly.entity_id
_entity_poly.type
_entity_poly.pdbx_seq_one_letter_code
_entity_poly.pdbx_strand_id
1 'polypeptide(L)' 'MKQQFDSHTSTTVQDEELADEMIRARRQMKISQAQLATKLGISTRTVESWEKGKRHPCKPSRALIRLFIKSPEFVLDNLK' A
#
# COMPACT_ATOMS: atom_id res chain seq x y z
N MET A 1 17.60 35.57 -4.02
CA MET A 1 16.78 35.03 -2.91
C MET A 1 16.47 33.58 -3.23
N LYS A 2 16.85 32.65 -2.35
CA LYS A 2 16.80 31.21 -2.58
C LYS A 2 15.34 30.74 -2.70
N GLN A 3 14.91 30.30 -3.88
CA GLN A 3 13.76 29.41 -3.99
C GLN A 3 14.29 27.97 -3.98
N GLN A 4 14.36 27.40 -2.79
CA GLN A 4 14.44 25.97 -2.57
C GLN A 4 12.99 25.52 -2.42
N PHE A 5 12.35 25.04 -3.49
CA PHE A 5 11.02 24.42 -3.39
C PHE A 5 11.23 22.97 -2.93
N ASP A 6 10.64 22.65 -1.79
CA ASP A 6 10.90 21.43 -1.02
C ASP A 6 10.47 20.15 -1.75
N SER A 7 11.44 19.38 -2.28
CA SER A 7 11.20 18.08 -2.93
C SER A 7 10.72 16.95 -1.99
N HIS A 8 10.51 17.23 -0.71
CA HIS A 8 10.16 16.21 0.30
C HIS A 8 8.65 16.09 0.57
N THR A 9 7.84 17.10 0.24
CA THR A 9 6.38 17.08 0.51
C THR A 9 5.58 16.28 -0.51
N SER A 10 6.05 16.13 -1.75
CA SER A 10 5.30 15.42 -2.79
C SER A 10 5.32 13.89 -2.61
N THR A 11 6.38 13.34 -2.00
CA THR A 11 6.50 11.89 -1.78
C THR A 11 5.59 11.42 -0.64
N THR A 12 5.43 12.22 0.42
CA THR A 12 4.61 11.85 1.58
C THR A 12 3.11 11.79 1.23
N VAL A 13 2.62 12.75 0.45
CA VAL A 13 1.22 12.79 0.00
C VAL A 13 0.87 11.57 -0.85
N GLN A 14 1.76 11.17 -1.78
CA GLN A 14 1.54 9.98 -2.62
C GLN A 14 1.51 8.68 -1.84
N ASP A 15 2.28 8.60 -0.75
CA ASP A 15 2.35 7.39 0.06
C ASP A 15 1.15 7.27 1.02
N GLU A 16 0.59 8.39 1.49
CA GLU A 16 -0.67 8.43 2.25
C GLU A 16 -1.87 8.04 1.37
N GLU A 17 -1.95 8.60 0.15
CA GLU A 17 -3.01 8.25 -0.82
C GLU A 17 -3.00 6.75 -1.17
N LEU A 18 -1.80 6.19 -1.39
CA LEU A 18 -1.66 4.76 -1.67
C LEU A 18 -2.13 3.87 -0.50
N ALA A 19 -1.90 4.31 0.74
CA ALA A 19 -2.35 3.59 1.93
C ALA A 19 -3.89 3.57 2.01
N ASP A 20 -4.53 4.72 1.75
CA ASP A 20 -5.98 4.83 1.73
C ASP A 20 -6.63 3.97 0.65
N GLU A 21 -6.07 3.97 -0.56
CA GLU A 21 -6.54 3.11 -1.66
C GLU A 21 -6.40 1.62 -1.30
N MET A 22 -5.27 1.23 -0.70
CA MET A 22 -5.04 -0.14 -0.24
C MET A 22 -6.10 -0.56 0.79
N ILE A 23 -6.41 0.31 1.77
CA ILE A 23 -7.45 0.05 2.77
C ILE A 23 -8.82 -0.13 2.10
N ARG A 24 -9.18 0.73 1.14
CA ARG A 24 -10.46 0.66 0.42
C ARG A 24 -10.58 -0.65 -0.34
N ALA A 25 -9.58 -1.01 -1.14
CA ALA A 25 -9.56 -2.27 -1.90
C ALA A 25 -9.70 -3.49 -0.96
N ARG A 26 -8.94 -3.51 0.14
CA ARG A 26 -9.02 -4.61 1.13
C ARG A 26 -10.40 -4.74 1.76
N ARG A 27 -11.03 -3.62 2.12
CA ARG A 27 -12.38 -3.61 2.71
C ARG A 27 -13.45 -4.02 1.70
N GLN A 28 -13.33 -3.62 0.43
CA GLN A 28 -14.22 -4.06 -0.64
C GLN A 28 -14.16 -5.57 -0.86
N MET A 29 -12.96 -6.15 -0.81
CA MET A 29 -12.75 -7.61 -0.86
C MET A 29 -13.13 -8.35 0.43
N LYS A 30 -13.52 -7.63 1.48
CA LYS A 30 -13.91 -8.18 2.80
C LYS A 30 -12.83 -9.08 3.43
N ILE A 31 -11.56 -8.76 3.21
CA ILE A 31 -10.43 -9.50 3.81
C ILE A 31 -9.78 -8.72 4.95
N SER A 32 -9.19 -9.44 5.89
CA SER A 32 -8.37 -8.90 6.98
C SER A 32 -6.98 -8.47 6.51
N GLN A 33 -6.30 -7.66 7.33
CA GLN A 33 -4.89 -7.32 7.09
C GLN A 33 -4.00 -8.56 7.03
N ALA A 34 -4.31 -9.59 7.83
CA ALA A 34 -3.56 -10.84 7.85
C ALA A 34 -3.74 -11.64 6.54
N GLN A 35 -4.95 -11.70 6.00
CA GLN A 35 -5.21 -12.35 4.71
C GLN A 35 -4.49 -11.64 3.55
N LEU A 36 -4.53 -10.30 3.52
CA LEU A 36 -3.74 -9.54 2.55
C LEU A 36 -2.24 -9.79 2.71
N ALA A 37 -1.74 -9.78 3.96
CA ALA A 37 -0.34 -10.02 4.25
C ALA A 37 0.14 -11.39 3.76
N THR A 38 -0.63 -12.44 4.01
CA THR A 38 -0.38 -13.79 3.48
C THR A 38 -0.27 -13.76 1.96
N LYS A 39 -1.25 -13.14 1.28
CA LYS A 39 -1.27 -13.04 -0.19
C LYS A 39 -0.11 -12.28 -0.77
N LEU A 40 0.37 -11.26 -0.10
CA LEU A 40 1.53 -10.49 -0.52
C LEU A 40 2.86 -11.10 -0.06
N GLY A 41 2.85 -12.18 0.73
CA GLY A 41 4.05 -12.84 1.26
C GLY A 41 4.82 -11.98 2.27
N ILE A 42 4.13 -11.11 3.02
CA ILE A 42 4.72 -10.18 4.00
C ILE A 42 4.07 -10.34 5.37
N SER A 43 4.64 -9.71 6.40
CA SER A 43 4.05 -9.75 7.74
C SER A 43 2.79 -8.89 7.86
N THR A 44 1.81 -9.31 8.67
CA THR A 44 0.63 -8.48 9.02
C THR A 44 1.05 -7.13 9.60
N ARG A 45 2.15 -7.11 10.37
CA ARG A 45 2.74 -5.89 10.94
C ARG A 45 3.18 -4.89 9.87
N THR A 46 3.66 -5.37 8.72
CA THR A 46 4.04 -4.55 7.57
C THR A 46 2.81 -3.88 6.96
N VAL A 47 1.76 -4.66 6.68
CA VAL A 47 0.48 -4.14 6.16
C VAL A 47 -0.12 -3.11 7.12
N GLU A 48 -0.18 -3.42 8.42
CA GLU A 48 -0.68 -2.50 9.44
C GLU A 48 0.12 -1.19 9.48
N SER A 49 1.46 -1.28 9.37
CA SER A 49 2.33 -0.10 9.38
C SER A 49 2.13 0.78 8.14
N TRP A 50 1.83 0.17 6.99
CA TRP A 50 1.50 0.89 5.76
C TRP A 50 0.11 1.53 5.83
N GLU A 51 -0.92 0.79 6.25
CA GLU A 51 -2.29 1.32 6.40
C GLU A 51 -2.37 2.48 7.41
N LYS A 52 -1.52 2.48 8.44
CA LYS A 52 -1.48 3.56 9.45
C LYS A 52 -0.55 4.72 9.06
N GLY A 53 0.07 4.69 7.88
CA GLY A 53 1.05 5.70 7.46
C GLY A 53 2.33 5.75 8.32
N LYS A 54 2.58 4.75 9.18
CA LYS A 54 3.79 4.71 10.04
C LYS A 54 5.06 4.42 9.24
N ARG A 55 4.92 3.67 8.14
CA ARG A 55 5.96 3.38 7.17
C ARG A 55 5.33 3.35 5.80
N HIS A 56 6.14 3.54 4.77
CA HIS A 56 5.68 3.48 3.40
C HIS A 56 6.36 2.35 2.63
N PRO A 57 5.66 1.71 1.68
CA PRO A 57 6.24 0.67 0.83
C PRO A 57 7.38 1.22 -0.02
N CYS A 58 8.43 0.42 -0.24
CA CYS A 58 9.48 0.73 -1.21
C CYS A 58 8.95 0.60 -2.65
N LYS A 59 9.71 1.09 -3.64
CA LYS A 59 9.25 1.14 -5.05
C LYS A 59 8.67 -0.19 -5.58
N PRO A 60 9.31 -1.37 -5.41
CA PRO A 60 8.72 -2.64 -5.86
C PRO A 60 7.41 -2.99 -5.13
N SER A 61 7.36 -2.78 -3.81
CA SER A 61 6.15 -3.01 -3.03
C SER A 61 5.01 -2.08 -3.42
N ARG A 62 5.30 -0.82 -3.80
CA ARG A 62 4.28 0.10 -4.36
C ARG A 62 3.66 -0.47 -5.63
N ALA A 63 4.45 -1.07 -6.52
CA ALA A 63 3.93 -1.69 -7.73
C ALA A 63 2.99 -2.86 -7.40
N LEU A 64 3.36 -3.68 -6.41
CA LEU A 64 2.53 -4.78 -5.94
C LEU A 64 1.21 -4.31 -5.30
N ILE A 65 1.26 -3.25 -4.48
CA ILE A 65 0.06 -2.65 -3.89
C ILE A 65 -0.84 -2.05 -4.98
N ARG A 66 -0.25 -1.36 -5.97
CA ARG A 66 -1.02 -0.82 -7.11
C ARG A 66 -1.66 -1.93 -7.94
N LEU A 67 -1.02 -3.08 -8.08
CA LEU A 67 -1.62 -4.25 -8.72
C LEU A 67 -2.82 -4.76 -7.91
N PHE A 68 -2.66 -4.88 -6.59
CA PHE A 68 -3.77 -5.25 -5.71
C PHE A 68 -4.93 -4.26 -5.77
N ILE A 69 -4.67 -2.95 -5.82
CA ILE A 69 -5.71 -1.93 -5.94
C ILE A 69 -6.45 -2.04 -7.28
N LYS A 70 -5.73 -2.29 -8.38
CA LYS A 70 -6.31 -2.37 -9.74
C LYS A 70 -7.03 -3.68 -10.01
N SER A 71 -6.58 -4.78 -9.43
CA SER A 71 -7.13 -6.12 -9.65
C SER A 71 -7.03 -6.96 -8.38
N PRO A 72 -7.84 -6.65 -7.35
CA PRO A 72 -7.79 -7.35 -6.08
C PRO A 72 -8.02 -8.86 -6.24
N GLU A 73 -9.00 -9.26 -7.06
CA GLU A 73 -9.35 -10.66 -7.33
C GLU A 73 -8.14 -11.42 -7.89
N PHE A 74 -7.48 -10.85 -8.90
CA PHE A 74 -6.29 -11.44 -9.49
C PHE A 74 -5.21 -11.70 -8.43
N VAL A 75 -4.96 -10.73 -7.54
CA VAL A 75 -3.96 -10.87 -6.50
C VAL A 75 -4.34 -11.94 -5.48
N LEU A 76 -5.61 -12.00 -5.08
CA LEU A 76 -6.08 -12.99 -4.11
C LEU A 76 -6.08 -14.41 -4.68
N ASP A 77 -6.34 -14.56 -5.97
CA ASP A 77 -6.42 -15.88 -6.63
C ASP A 77 -5.06 -16.41 -7.09
N ASN A 78 -4.13 -15.53 -7.48
CA ASN A 78 -2.87 -15.93 -8.16
C ASN A 78 -1.60 -15.76 -7.31
N LEU A 79 -1.65 -15.00 -6.22
CA LEU A 79 -0.54 -14.93 -5.27
C LEU A 79 -0.79 -15.84 -4.06
N LYS A 80 0.30 -16.22 -3.37
CA LYS A 80 0.35 -17.27 -2.34
C LYS A 80 -0.74 -17.16 -1.28
#